data_AF-A0A2W1APK9-F1
#
_entry.id   AF-A0A2W1APK9-F1
#
_cell.length_a   1.000
_cell.length_b   1.000
_cell.length_c   1.000
_cell.angle_alpha   90.00
_cell.angle_beta   90.00
_cell.angle_gamma   90.00
#
_symmetry.space_group_name_H-M   'P 1'
#
loop_
_entity.id
_entity.type
_entity.pdbx_description
1 polymer ?
#
loop_
_entity_poly.entity_id
_entity_poly.type
_entity_poly.pdbx_seq_one_letter_code
_entity_poly.pdbx_strand_id
1 'polypeptide(L)'
;MSFSPSPSQLQKARRQIIRSTLIWLPIFVLFASIAVFFLVRALTEESGAWIGFAIVGLIALLTMPLLIAALQDLRAAPIETEGQLARKWRKSDFLIAKAHYVMVGKRVFRLDSHTWLQMPDVPARVHVLHYPHTNTLVDWRRSESDEEVGPAPAARPWRTVTAPLATAAPTTTDAAPAPPSAPAVQPPSFGAPLPPRRVEPSPRPGTRVDPPRCGAPPRDPDA
;
A
#
# COMPACT_ATOMS: atom_id res chain seq x y z
N MET A 1 -24.32 16.61 -13.45
CA MET A 1 -24.11 15.64 -14.55
C MET A 1 -23.75 14.30 -13.94
N SER A 2 -24.59 13.28 -14.09
CA SER A 2 -24.34 11.94 -13.55
C SER A 2 -23.27 11.22 -14.36
N PHE A 3 -22.24 10.70 -13.70
CA PHE A 3 -21.16 9.94 -14.34
C PHE A 3 -21.69 8.56 -14.74
N SER A 4 -22.07 8.40 -16.01
CA SER A 4 -22.49 7.10 -16.55
C SER A 4 -21.29 6.41 -17.20
N PRO A 5 -20.70 5.38 -16.57
CA PRO A 5 -19.63 4.62 -17.19
C PRO A 5 -20.16 3.91 -18.43
N SER A 6 -19.35 3.84 -19.49
CA SER A 6 -19.74 3.06 -20.67
C SER A 6 -19.75 1.55 -20.34
N PRO A 7 -20.68 0.77 -20.92
CA PRO A 7 -20.82 -0.65 -20.60
C PRO A 7 -19.53 -1.45 -20.88
N SER A 8 -18.73 -1.03 -21.85
CA SER A 8 -17.45 -1.67 -22.19
C SER A 8 -16.37 -1.48 -21.11
N GLN A 9 -16.34 -0.32 -20.42
CA GLN A 9 -15.41 -0.09 -19.32
C GLN A 9 -15.75 -0.92 -18.09
N LEU A 10 -17.05 -1.03 -17.77
CA LEU A 10 -17.54 -1.91 -16.71
C LEU A 10 -17.13 -3.37 -16.96
N GLN A 11 -17.30 -3.86 -18.19
CA GLN A 11 -16.90 -5.22 -18.56
C GLN A 11 -15.38 -5.44 -18.43
N LYS A 12 -14.55 -4.48 -18.85
CA LYS A 12 -13.09 -4.57 -18.72
C LYS A 12 -12.65 -4.63 -17.26
N ALA A 13 -13.19 -3.74 -16.43
CA ALA A 13 -12.90 -3.71 -15.00
C ALA A 13 -13.35 -5.00 -14.30
N ARG A 14 -14.55 -5.51 -14.63
CA ARG A 14 -15.03 -6.82 -14.13
C ARG A 14 -14.12 -7.96 -14.57
N ARG A 15 -13.70 -8.00 -15.85
CA ARG A 15 -12.80 -9.03 -16.37
C ARG A 15 -11.46 -9.03 -15.63
N GLN A 16 -10.95 -7.86 -15.26
CA GLN A 16 -9.72 -7.75 -14.46
C GLN A 16 -9.90 -8.33 -13.06
N ILE A 17 -11.03 -8.03 -12.39
CA ILE A 17 -11.36 -8.62 -11.07
C ILE A 17 -11.51 -10.13 -11.18
N ILE A 18 -12.28 -10.62 -12.16
CA ILE A 18 -12.47 -12.06 -12.41
C ILE A 18 -11.13 -12.76 -12.63
N ARG A 19 -10.22 -12.17 -13.44
CA ARG A 19 -8.89 -12.75 -13.66
C ARG A 19 -8.10 -12.82 -12.35
N SER A 20 -8.15 -11.79 -11.53
CA SER A 20 -7.49 -11.79 -10.22
C SER A 20 -8.07 -12.87 -9.32
N THR A 21 -9.40 -12.97 -9.23
CA THR A 21 -10.08 -14.01 -8.46
C THR A 21 -9.74 -15.42 -8.95
N LEU A 22 -9.71 -15.65 -10.26
CA LEU A 22 -9.34 -16.93 -10.85
C LEU A 22 -7.89 -17.34 -10.56
N ILE A 23 -6.99 -16.39 -10.34
CA ILE A 23 -5.60 -16.68 -9.97
C ILE A 23 -5.49 -16.96 -8.47
N TRP A 24 -6.14 -16.15 -7.62
CA TRP A 24 -6.00 -16.25 -6.17
C TRP A 24 -6.84 -17.38 -5.55
N LEU A 25 -7.98 -17.71 -6.14
CA LEU A 25 -8.86 -18.78 -5.66
C LEU A 25 -8.17 -20.15 -5.60
N PRO A 26 -7.54 -20.68 -6.66
CA PRO A 26 -6.87 -21.98 -6.60
C PRO A 26 -5.68 -21.98 -5.63
N ILE A 27 -4.97 -20.85 -5.53
CA ILE A 27 -3.86 -20.70 -4.57
C ILE A 27 -4.39 -20.79 -3.13
N PHE A 28 -5.47 -20.09 -2.82
CA PHE A 28 -6.12 -20.16 -1.52
C PHE A 28 -6.65 -21.57 -1.21
N VAL A 29 -7.35 -22.20 -2.17
CA VAL A 29 -7.87 -23.56 -2.00
C VAL A 29 -6.74 -24.56 -1.76
N LEU A 30 -5.61 -24.42 -2.45
CA LEU A 30 -4.43 -25.25 -2.25
C LEU A 30 -3.87 -25.08 -0.82
N PHE A 31 -3.61 -23.85 -0.38
CA PHE A 31 -3.08 -23.61 0.96
C PHE A 31 -4.07 -24.02 2.06
N ALA A 32 -5.37 -23.76 1.88
CA ALA A 32 -6.39 -24.20 2.81
C ALA A 32 -6.45 -25.74 2.90
N SER A 33 -6.35 -26.44 1.77
CA SER A 33 -6.34 -27.91 1.74
C SER A 33 -5.10 -28.48 2.43
N ILE A 34 -3.93 -27.89 2.20
CA ILE A 34 -2.67 -28.28 2.87
C ILE A 34 -2.76 -27.99 4.38
N ALA A 35 -3.33 -26.85 4.78
CA ALA A 35 -3.55 -26.54 6.19
C ALA A 35 -4.47 -27.56 6.86
N VAL A 36 -5.59 -27.91 6.23
CA VAL A 36 -6.50 -28.95 6.73
C VAL A 36 -5.80 -30.31 6.82
N PHE A 37 -4.97 -30.65 5.83
CA PHE A 37 -4.16 -31.88 5.88
C PHE A 37 -3.22 -31.89 7.09
N PHE A 38 -2.44 -30.82 7.33
CA PHE A 38 -1.59 -30.72 8.52
C PHE A 38 -2.38 -30.74 9.83
N LEU A 39 -3.57 -30.13 9.84
CA LEU A 39 -4.46 -30.19 11.00
C LEU A 39 -4.85 -31.63 11.33
N VAL A 40 -5.28 -32.41 10.34
CA VAL A 40 -5.62 -33.83 10.52
C VAL A 40 -4.42 -34.62 11.05
N ARG A 41 -3.22 -34.38 10.51
CA ARG A 41 -1.98 -35.04 10.95
C ARG A 41 -1.57 -34.67 12.38
N ALA A 42 -1.80 -33.41 12.75
CA ALA A 42 -1.54 -32.93 14.10
C ALA A 42 -2.48 -33.56 15.14
N LEU A 43 -3.71 -33.92 14.73
CA LEU A 43 -4.66 -34.65 15.58
C LEU A 43 -4.32 -36.14 15.72
N THR A 44 -3.59 -36.74 14.77
CA THR A 44 -3.16 -38.14 14.81
C THR A 44 -1.79 -38.33 15.49
N GLU A 45 -1.48 -37.51 16.50
CA GLU A 45 -0.27 -37.60 17.36
C GLU A 45 1.09 -37.31 16.71
N GLU A 46 1.13 -36.70 15.51
CA GLU A 46 2.41 -36.23 14.98
C GLU A 46 2.76 -34.84 15.50
N SER A 47 3.59 -34.80 16.54
CA SER A 47 4.04 -33.57 17.21
C SER A 47 4.57 -32.51 16.25
N GLY A 48 5.20 -32.90 15.13
CA GLY A 48 5.74 -31.98 14.13
C GLY A 48 4.70 -31.31 13.22
N ALA A 49 3.49 -31.87 13.10
CA ALA A 49 2.48 -31.37 12.16
C ALA A 49 1.85 -30.03 12.59
N TRP A 50 1.87 -29.70 13.89
CA TRP A 50 1.41 -28.42 14.42
C TRP A 50 2.17 -27.23 13.83
N ILE A 51 3.48 -27.37 13.61
CA ILE A 51 4.32 -26.32 13.02
C ILE A 51 3.92 -26.11 11.55
N GLY A 52 3.73 -27.19 10.79
CA GLY A 52 3.25 -27.13 9.41
C GLY A 52 1.87 -26.47 9.32
N PHE A 53 0.94 -26.86 10.19
CA PHE A 53 -0.37 -26.24 10.29
C PHE A 53 -0.29 -24.74 10.60
N ALA A 54 0.53 -24.32 11.56
CA ALA A 54 0.68 -22.92 11.93
C ALA A 54 1.20 -22.07 10.76
N ILE A 55 2.24 -22.54 10.06
CA ILE A 55 2.84 -21.81 8.93
C ILE A 55 1.87 -21.73 7.76
N VAL A 56 1.33 -22.87 7.31
CA VAL A 56 0.44 -22.92 6.14
C VAL A 56 -0.90 -22.26 6.46
N GLY A 57 -1.42 -22.48 7.66
CA GLY A 57 -2.65 -21.85 8.15
C GLY A 57 -2.51 -20.33 8.20
N LEU A 58 -1.37 -19.79 8.63
CA LEU A 58 -1.11 -18.35 8.59
C LEU A 58 -1.10 -17.81 7.15
N ILE A 59 -0.48 -18.51 6.20
CA ILE A 59 -0.48 -18.12 4.78
C ILE A 59 -1.91 -18.15 4.20
N ALA A 60 -2.68 -19.20 4.50
CA ALA A 60 -4.08 -19.31 4.10
C ALA A 60 -4.92 -18.17 4.71
N LEU A 61 -4.68 -17.84 5.98
CA LEU A 61 -5.35 -16.75 6.68
C LEU A 61 -5.01 -15.39 6.09
N LEU A 62 -3.75 -15.14 5.71
CA LEU A 62 -3.32 -13.90 5.06
C LEU A 62 -3.88 -13.74 3.64
N THR A 63 -4.13 -14.85 2.93
CA THR A 63 -4.71 -14.82 1.58
C THR A 63 -6.24 -14.70 1.57
N MET A 64 -6.90 -15.10 2.66
CA MET A 64 -8.36 -15.02 2.79
C MET A 64 -8.95 -13.60 2.58
N PRO A 65 -8.43 -12.52 3.20
CA PRO A 65 -8.97 -11.17 2.98
C PRO A 65 -8.88 -10.70 1.52
N LEU A 66 -7.80 -11.07 0.81
CA LEU A 66 -7.60 -10.73 -0.61
C LEU A 66 -8.68 -11.39 -1.48
N LEU A 67 -9.02 -12.65 -1.16
CA LEU A 67 -10.08 -13.38 -1.83
C LEU A 67 -11.46 -12.76 -1.53
N ILE A 68 -11.75 -12.50 -0.26
CA ILE A 68 -13.04 -11.91 0.17
C ILE A 68 -13.25 -10.55 -0.47
N ALA A 69 -12.25 -9.67 -0.48
CA ALA A 69 -12.33 -8.36 -1.11
C ALA A 69 -12.65 -8.47 -2.61
N ALA A 70 -12.01 -9.41 -3.31
CA ALA A 70 -12.28 -9.65 -4.72
C ALA A 70 -13.70 -10.20 -4.96
N LEU A 71 -14.22 -11.08 -4.10
CA LEU A 71 -15.60 -11.59 -4.18
C LEU A 71 -16.65 -10.52 -3.85
N GLN A 72 -16.41 -9.70 -2.83
CA GLN A 72 -17.29 -8.60 -2.46
C GLN A 72 -17.39 -7.59 -3.60
N ASP A 73 -16.28 -7.29 -4.27
CA ASP A 73 -16.28 -6.38 -5.42
C ASP A 73 -17.02 -6.94 -6.65
N LEU A 74 -17.14 -8.25 -6.82
CA LEU A 74 -17.98 -8.82 -7.89
C LEU A 74 -19.48 -8.55 -7.68
N ARG A 75 -19.89 -8.35 -6.43
CA ARG A 75 -21.28 -8.05 -6.04
C ARG A 75 -21.52 -6.56 -5.80
N ALA A 76 -20.47 -5.80 -5.51
CA ALA A 76 -20.57 -4.37 -5.22
C ALA A 76 -20.79 -3.55 -6.49
N ALA A 77 -21.54 -2.46 -6.34
CA ALA A 77 -21.60 -1.42 -7.37
C ALA A 77 -20.35 -0.53 -7.29
N PRO A 78 -19.84 -0.01 -8.42
CA PRO A 78 -18.78 0.99 -8.41
C PRO A 78 -19.19 2.25 -7.65
N ILE A 79 -18.25 2.86 -6.94
CA ILE A 79 -18.42 4.08 -6.16
C ILE A 79 -17.59 5.21 -6.78
N GLU A 80 -18.14 6.40 -6.78
CA GLU A 80 -17.47 7.62 -7.23
C GLU A 80 -16.63 8.23 -6.11
N THR A 81 -15.45 8.71 -6.44
CA THR A 81 -14.58 9.44 -5.52
C THR A 81 -13.86 10.54 -6.28
N GLU A 82 -14.00 11.75 -5.79
CA GLU A 82 -13.29 12.92 -6.28
C GLU A 82 -12.03 13.16 -5.45
N GLY A 83 -10.94 13.54 -6.10
CA GLY A 83 -9.78 14.06 -5.38
C GLY A 83 -8.66 14.54 -6.29
N GLN A 84 -7.61 15.08 -5.66
CA GLN A 84 -6.41 15.52 -6.37
C GLN A 84 -5.49 14.32 -6.61
N LEU A 85 -5.02 14.18 -7.85
CA LEU A 85 -4.00 13.24 -8.23
C LEU A 85 -2.66 13.69 -7.63
N ALA A 86 -2.17 12.95 -6.64
CA ALA A 86 -0.97 13.30 -5.88
C ALA A 86 0.29 12.62 -6.43
N ARG A 87 0.15 11.37 -6.91
CA ARG A 87 1.30 10.57 -7.38
C ARG A 87 0.88 9.50 -8.38
N LYS A 88 1.73 9.26 -9.38
CA LYS A 88 1.65 8.12 -10.30
C LYS A 88 2.90 7.25 -10.11
N TRP A 89 2.75 5.93 -10.00
CA TRP A 89 3.90 5.01 -10.00
C TRP A 89 3.55 3.69 -10.68
N ARG A 90 4.60 3.02 -11.14
CA ARG A 90 4.53 1.69 -11.74
C ARG A 90 5.23 0.71 -10.82
N LYS A 91 4.58 -0.40 -10.49
CA LYS A 91 5.17 -1.51 -9.75
C LYS A 91 5.15 -2.74 -10.64
N SER A 92 6.29 -3.41 -10.75
CA SER A 92 6.38 -4.75 -11.33
C SER A 92 5.83 -5.75 -10.32
N ASP A 93 4.75 -6.45 -10.67
CA ASP A 93 4.31 -7.62 -9.89
C ASP A 93 5.19 -8.82 -10.25
N PHE A 94 5.36 -9.74 -9.29
CA PHE A 94 6.38 -10.79 -9.27
C PHE A 94 6.41 -11.77 -10.45
N LEU A 95 5.42 -11.75 -11.36
CA LEU A 95 5.23 -12.88 -12.28
C LEU A 95 4.89 -12.58 -13.73
N ILE A 96 4.67 -11.34 -14.23
CA ILE A 96 4.61 -10.95 -15.68
C ILE A 96 3.88 -9.59 -15.86
N ALA A 97 2.95 -9.23 -14.95
CA ALA A 97 2.13 -8.04 -15.11
C ALA A 97 2.76 -6.78 -14.47
N LYS A 98 2.80 -5.68 -15.22
CA LYS A 98 3.09 -4.36 -14.66
C LYS A 98 1.78 -3.80 -14.08
N ALA A 99 1.78 -3.54 -12.78
CA ALA A 99 0.68 -2.87 -12.10
C ALA A 99 0.94 -1.36 -12.09
N HIS A 100 -0.07 -0.61 -12.51
CA HIS A 100 -0.04 0.85 -12.51
C HIS A 100 -0.90 1.34 -11.36
N TYR A 101 -0.34 2.23 -10.57
CA TYR A 101 -0.99 2.77 -9.40
C TYR A 101 -1.00 4.29 -9.45
N VAL A 102 -2.09 4.85 -8.97
CA VAL A 102 -2.20 6.28 -8.75
C VAL A 102 -2.77 6.56 -7.37
N MET A 103 -2.33 7.66 -6.79
CA MET A 103 -2.85 8.16 -5.52
C MET A 103 -3.77 9.34 -5.81
N VAL A 104 -5.04 9.21 -5.46
CA VAL A 104 -6.03 10.29 -5.53
C VAL A 104 -6.45 10.62 -4.10
N GLY A 105 -6.14 11.83 -3.65
CA GLY A 105 -6.24 12.21 -2.25
C GLY A 105 -5.36 11.32 -1.36
N LYS A 106 -5.98 10.52 -0.49
CA LYS A 106 -5.31 9.59 0.43
C LYS A 106 -5.48 8.12 0.04
N ARG A 107 -6.13 7.83 -1.09
CA ARG A 107 -6.43 6.47 -1.54
C ARG A 107 -5.57 6.09 -2.75
N VAL A 108 -5.22 4.82 -2.82
CA VAL A 108 -4.42 4.24 -3.90
C VAL A 108 -5.33 3.41 -4.79
N PHE A 109 -5.33 3.72 -6.08
CA PHE A 109 -6.14 3.03 -7.08
C PHE A 109 -5.22 2.26 -8.03
N ARG A 110 -5.70 1.09 -8.47
CA ARG A 110 -5.03 0.27 -9.48
C ARG A 110 -5.67 0.52 -10.84
N LEU A 111 -4.85 0.79 -11.85
CA LEU A 111 -5.31 1.05 -13.22
C LEU A 111 -4.79 0.03 -14.20
N ASP A 112 -5.53 -0.09 -15.31
CA ASP A 112 -4.98 -0.68 -16.52
C ASP A 112 -3.90 0.22 -17.14
N SER A 113 -3.01 -0.41 -17.91
CA SER A 113 -1.88 0.25 -18.56
C SER A 113 -2.33 1.33 -19.55
N HIS A 114 -3.43 1.10 -20.28
CA HIS A 114 -3.95 2.06 -21.25
C HIS A 114 -4.51 3.30 -20.54
N THR A 115 -5.30 3.10 -19.49
CA THR A 115 -5.88 4.18 -18.70
C THR A 115 -4.79 5.01 -18.00
N TRP A 116 -3.72 4.38 -17.54
CA TRP A 116 -2.58 5.07 -16.92
C TRP A 116 -1.88 6.04 -17.87
N LEU A 117 -1.75 5.69 -19.15
CA LEU A 117 -1.15 6.54 -20.19
C LEU A 117 -2.04 7.74 -20.54
N GLN A 118 -3.36 7.59 -20.49
CA GLN A 118 -4.31 8.66 -20.81
C GLN A 118 -4.50 9.65 -19.66
N MET A 119 -4.17 9.23 -18.43
CA MET A 119 -4.40 10.04 -17.23
C MET A 119 -3.46 11.26 -17.23
N PRO A 120 -3.94 12.47 -16.87
CA PRO A 120 -3.12 13.68 -16.86
C PRO A 120 -1.92 13.55 -15.92
N ASP A 121 -0.97 14.45 -16.11
CA ASP A 121 0.17 14.59 -15.21
C ASP A 121 -0.25 15.24 -13.88
N VAL A 122 0.58 15.00 -12.87
CA VAL A 122 0.37 15.51 -11.50
C VAL A 122 0.78 16.99 -11.46
N PRO A 123 0.04 17.89 -10.78
CA PRO A 123 -1.22 17.68 -10.06
C PRO A 123 -2.46 17.98 -10.94
N ALA A 124 -3.47 17.11 -10.89
CA ALA A 124 -4.76 17.33 -11.57
C ALA A 124 -5.92 16.85 -10.69
N ARG A 125 -7.07 17.52 -10.73
CA ARG A 125 -8.27 17.08 -10.00
C ARG A 125 -9.07 16.12 -10.87
N VAL A 126 -9.33 14.94 -10.33
CA VAL A 126 -9.96 13.84 -11.07
C VAL A 126 -11.14 13.28 -10.31
N HIS A 127 -12.19 12.94 -11.07
CA HIS A 127 -13.31 12.14 -10.63
C HIS A 127 -13.05 10.70 -11.04
N VAL A 128 -13.06 9.80 -10.07
CA VAL A 128 -12.70 8.39 -10.27
C VAL A 128 -13.87 7.51 -9.87
N LEU A 129 -14.28 6.64 -10.79
CA LEU A 129 -15.19 5.54 -10.49
C LEU A 129 -14.36 4.28 -10.19
N HIS A 130 -14.56 3.66 -9.04
CA HIS A 130 -13.77 2.51 -8.60
C HIS A 130 -14.61 1.50 -7.82
N TYR A 131 -14.11 0.28 -7.71
CA TYR A 131 -14.68 -0.71 -6.80
C TYR A 131 -14.19 -0.52 -5.36
N PRO A 132 -15.08 -0.61 -4.35
CA PRO A 132 -14.77 -0.21 -2.98
C PRO A 132 -13.67 -0.99 -2.27
N HIS A 133 -13.51 -2.30 -2.53
CA HIS A 133 -12.63 -3.16 -1.72
C HIS A 133 -11.27 -3.36 -2.39
N THR A 134 -11.24 -3.54 -3.71
CA THR A 134 -10.00 -3.72 -4.49
C THR A 134 -9.38 -2.40 -4.94
N ASN A 135 -10.12 -1.28 -4.85
CA ASN A 135 -9.74 0.02 -5.41
C ASN A 135 -9.35 -0.08 -6.91
N THR A 136 -9.98 -1.00 -7.64
CA THR A 136 -9.79 -1.12 -9.09
C THR A 136 -10.53 0.01 -9.79
N LEU A 137 -9.82 0.81 -10.56
CA LEU A 137 -10.36 1.93 -11.31
C LEU A 137 -11.16 1.42 -12.51
N VAL A 138 -12.42 1.88 -12.62
CA VAL A 138 -13.31 1.55 -13.74
C VAL A 138 -13.18 2.59 -14.83
N ASP A 139 -13.34 3.86 -14.46
CA ASP A 139 -13.32 4.98 -15.37
C ASP A 139 -12.87 6.24 -14.60
N TRP A 140 -12.36 7.23 -15.31
CA TRP A 140 -11.95 8.49 -14.73
C TRP A 140 -12.32 9.65 -15.66
N ARG A 141 -12.59 10.80 -15.08
CA ARG A 141 -12.74 12.07 -15.80
C ARG A 141 -11.95 13.16 -15.11
N ARG A 142 -11.49 14.11 -15.90
CA ARG A 142 -10.95 15.36 -15.38
C ARG A 142 -12.11 16.18 -14.81
N SER A 143 -11.91 16.78 -13.63
CA SER A 143 -12.85 17.74 -13.10
C SER A 143 -12.67 19.07 -13.86
N GLU A 144 -13.72 19.58 -14.48
CA GLU A 144 -13.67 20.89 -15.17
C GLU A 144 -13.49 22.06 -14.19
N SER A 145 -13.75 21.85 -12.91
CA SER A 145 -13.52 22.82 -11.83
C SER A 145 -12.03 23.11 -11.52
N ASP A 146 -11.13 22.79 -12.45
CA ASP A 146 -9.69 23.06 -12.39
C ASP A 146 -9.33 24.53 -12.66
N GLU A 147 -10.26 25.41 -13.07
CA GLU A 147 -9.91 26.78 -13.49
C GLU A 147 -9.74 27.79 -12.33
N GLU A 148 -10.12 27.46 -11.10
CA GLU A 148 -10.03 28.42 -9.97
C GLU A 148 -9.50 27.81 -8.66
N VAL A 149 -8.68 26.75 -8.74
CA VAL A 149 -7.85 26.38 -7.60
C VAL A 149 -6.56 27.17 -7.71
N GLY A 150 -6.58 28.37 -7.11
CA GLY A 150 -5.40 29.21 -6.92
C GLY A 150 -4.19 28.41 -6.43
N PRO A 151 -2.96 28.88 -6.72
CA PRO A 151 -1.72 28.12 -6.61
C PRO A 151 -1.72 27.30 -5.33
N ALA A 152 -1.68 25.98 -5.50
CA ALA A 152 -1.67 25.01 -4.42
C ALA A 152 -0.76 25.57 -3.29
N PRO A 153 -1.28 25.81 -2.07
CA PRO A 153 -0.49 26.39 -1.00
C PRO A 153 0.77 25.55 -0.88
N ALA A 154 1.90 26.17 -1.21
CA ALA A 154 3.19 25.53 -1.44
C ALA A 154 3.33 24.34 -0.51
N ALA A 155 3.36 23.14 -1.10
CA ALA A 155 3.39 21.87 -0.40
C ALA A 155 4.27 22.04 0.84
N ARG A 156 3.65 22.09 2.04
CA ARG A 156 4.42 22.20 3.27
C ARG A 156 5.37 21.00 3.23
N PRO A 157 6.70 21.20 3.14
CA PRO A 157 7.63 20.08 3.16
C PRO A 157 7.29 19.32 4.42
N TRP A 158 6.81 18.07 4.24
CA TRP A 158 6.40 17.12 5.28
C TRP A 158 6.93 17.59 6.64
N ARG A 159 6.13 18.38 7.38
CA ARG A 159 6.61 18.92 8.64
C ARG A 159 6.75 17.70 9.50
N THR A 160 7.98 17.29 9.80
CA THR A 160 8.27 16.39 10.90
C THR A 160 7.46 16.94 12.06
N VAL A 161 6.41 16.23 12.45
CA VAL A 161 5.65 16.57 13.65
C VAL A 161 6.60 16.18 14.77
N THR A 162 7.58 17.03 15.04
CA THR A 162 8.20 17.13 16.35
C THR A 162 7.08 17.70 17.21
N ALA A 163 6.21 16.82 17.69
CA ALA A 163 5.27 17.18 18.73
C ALA A 163 6.09 17.82 19.85
N PRO A 164 5.87 19.09 20.23
CA PRO A 164 6.35 19.54 21.51
C PRO A 164 5.67 18.63 22.53
N LEU A 165 6.49 17.97 23.33
CA LEU A 165 6.07 17.24 24.52
C LEU A 165 5.40 18.26 25.44
N ALA A 166 4.11 18.51 25.23
CA ALA A 166 3.31 19.33 26.10
C ALA A 166 3.09 18.52 27.37
N THR A 167 3.95 18.78 28.34
CA THR A 167 3.74 18.50 29.76
C THR A 167 2.41 19.12 30.17
N ALA A 168 1.32 18.36 30.04
CA ALA A 168 0.04 18.72 30.61
C ALA A 168 0.10 18.41 32.11
N ALA A 169 -0.04 19.46 32.91
CA ALA A 169 -0.21 19.38 34.35
C ALA A 169 -1.50 18.59 34.70
N PRO A 170 -1.53 17.86 35.82
CA PRO A 170 -2.71 17.13 36.26
C PRO A 170 -3.80 18.10 36.73
N THR A 171 -4.95 18.09 36.06
CA THR A 171 -6.19 18.68 36.58
C THR A 171 -6.76 17.73 37.63
N THR A 172 -6.73 18.16 38.88
CA THR A 172 -7.42 17.57 40.03
C THR A 172 -8.90 17.36 39.69
N THR A 173 -9.29 16.11 39.49
CA THR A 173 -10.70 15.69 39.50
C THR A 173 -10.98 14.99 40.82
N ASP A 174 -12.08 15.43 41.40
CA ASP A 174 -12.59 15.20 42.74
C ASP A 174 -12.88 13.72 43.06
N ALA A 175 -12.91 13.43 44.35
CA ALA A 175 -12.80 12.14 45.01
C ALA A 175 -13.87 11.09 44.67
N ALA A 176 -13.41 9.88 44.36
CA ALA A 176 -14.17 8.64 44.48
C ALA A 176 -13.51 7.76 45.58
N PRO A 177 -14.30 7.08 46.44
CA PRO A 177 -13.77 6.37 47.61
C PRO A 177 -12.92 5.15 47.22
N ALA A 178 -11.83 4.99 47.98
CA ALA A 178 -10.70 4.10 47.71
C ALA A 178 -11.04 2.59 47.78
N PRO A 179 -10.55 1.77 46.82
CA PRO A 179 -10.45 0.33 46.98
C PRO A 179 -9.24 -0.07 47.86
N PRO A 180 -9.29 -1.22 48.56
CA PRO A 180 -8.25 -1.67 49.47
C PRO A 180 -6.91 -1.93 48.78
N SER A 181 -5.85 -1.47 49.44
CA SER A 181 -4.46 -1.45 49.02
C SER A 181 -3.94 -2.81 48.55
N ALA A 182 -3.63 -2.92 47.26
CA ALA A 182 -2.81 -4.01 46.72
C ALA A 182 -1.31 -3.72 46.99
N PRO A 183 -0.47 -4.75 47.24
CA PRO A 183 0.94 -4.58 47.53
C PRO A 183 1.70 -3.97 46.33
N ALA A 184 2.54 -2.99 46.63
CA ALA A 184 3.32 -2.23 45.65
C ALA A 184 4.28 -3.13 44.86
N VAL A 185 3.99 -3.31 43.57
CA VAL A 185 4.93 -3.88 42.60
C VAL A 185 5.93 -2.79 42.24
N GLN A 186 7.21 -2.98 42.57
CA GLN A 186 8.29 -2.10 42.14
C GLN A 186 8.38 -2.12 40.60
N PRO A 187 8.35 -0.97 39.92
CA PRO A 187 8.57 -0.93 38.49
C PRO A 187 10.04 -1.28 38.18
N PRO A 188 10.30 -1.98 37.06
CA PRO A 188 11.65 -2.32 36.66
C PRO A 188 12.45 -1.05 36.35
N SER A 189 13.66 -0.96 36.93
CA SER A 189 14.64 0.08 36.65
C SER A 189 15.03 0.05 35.18
N PHE A 190 14.54 1.01 34.40
CA PHE A 190 14.99 1.22 33.02
C PHE A 190 16.40 1.82 33.05
N GLY A 191 17.33 1.10 32.41
CA GLY A 191 18.72 1.51 32.25
C GLY A 191 18.87 2.85 31.52
N ALA A 192 20.01 3.50 31.78
CA ALA A 192 20.32 4.84 31.31
C ALA A 192 20.13 5.03 29.80
N PRO A 193 19.74 6.25 29.35
CA PRO A 193 19.55 6.55 27.93
C PRO A 193 20.84 6.35 27.14
N LEU A 194 20.76 5.57 26.06
CA LEU A 194 21.88 5.42 25.12
C LEU A 194 22.21 6.77 24.46
N PRO A 195 23.50 7.08 24.26
CA PRO A 195 23.92 8.31 23.62
C PRO A 195 23.42 8.39 22.16
N PRO A 196 23.16 9.61 21.65
CA PRO A 196 22.65 9.79 20.30
C PRO A 196 23.65 9.25 19.26
N ARG A 197 23.17 8.34 18.42
CA ARG A 197 23.93 7.75 17.32
C ARG A 197 24.28 8.86 16.32
N ARG A 198 25.58 9.13 16.15
CA ARG A 198 26.10 10.10 15.19
C ARG A 198 25.68 9.70 13.78
N VAL A 199 24.78 10.47 13.17
CA VAL A 199 24.35 10.26 11.79
C VAL A 199 25.45 10.78 10.88
N GLU A 200 26.13 9.89 10.16
CA GLU A 200 27.05 10.29 9.10
C GLU A 200 26.26 10.99 7.97
N PRO A 201 26.76 12.13 7.46
CA PRO A 201 26.10 12.85 6.38
C PRO A 201 26.08 11.98 5.11
N SER A 202 24.87 11.71 4.62
CA SER A 202 24.64 11.04 3.35
C SER A 202 25.40 11.77 2.22
N PRO A 203 26.12 11.06 1.33
CA PRO A 203 26.80 11.65 0.20
C PRO A 203 25.80 12.41 -0.69
N ARG A 204 26.16 13.63 -1.07
CA ARG A 204 25.33 14.51 -1.91
C ARG A 204 25.07 13.85 -3.26
N PRO A 205 23.81 13.77 -3.72
CA PRO A 205 23.50 13.35 -5.09
C PRO A 205 23.90 14.48 -6.04
N GLY A 206 25.01 14.33 -6.77
CA GLY A 206 25.44 15.35 -7.73
C GLY A 206 26.85 15.20 -8.31
N THR A 207 27.73 14.40 -7.72
CA THR A 207 29.02 14.08 -8.34
C THR A 207 28.83 13.03 -9.43
N ARG A 208 28.54 13.50 -10.63
CA ARG A 208 28.66 12.74 -11.87
C ARG A 208 30.13 12.34 -12.02
N VAL A 209 30.45 11.10 -11.68
CA VAL A 209 31.75 10.50 -12.03
C VAL A 209 31.67 10.21 -13.51
N ASP A 210 32.35 11.01 -14.33
CA ASP A 210 32.47 10.73 -15.75
C ASP A 210 33.19 9.39 -15.93
N PRO A 211 32.66 8.47 -16.75
CA PRO A 211 33.32 7.21 -17.02
C PRO A 211 34.67 7.47 -17.72
N PRO A 212 35.71 6.66 -17.44
CA PRO A 212 36.99 6.78 -18.12
C PRO A 212 36.75 6.65 -19.63
N ARG A 213 37.17 7.67 -20.39
CA ARG A 213 37.21 7.61 -21.86
C ARG A 213 38.05 6.41 -22.26
N CYS A 214 37.42 5.40 -22.85
CA CYS A 214 38.15 4.38 -23.60
C CYS A 214 38.94 5.09 -24.70
N GLY A 215 40.27 5.09 -24.56
CA GLY A 215 41.18 5.55 -25.60
C GLY A 215 40.92 4.77 -26.89
N ALA A 216 40.82 5.50 -27.99
CA ALA A 216 40.80 4.88 -29.31
C ALA A 216 42.12 4.14 -29.53
N PRO A 217 42.11 2.93 -30.13
CA PRO A 217 43.33 2.24 -30.51
C PRO A 217 44.10 3.06 -31.56
N PRO A 218 45.45 3.07 -31.50
CA PRO A 218 46.27 3.72 -32.51
C PRO A 218 45.99 3.10 -33.88
N ARG A 219 45.77 3.95 -34.90
CA ARG A 219 45.79 3.52 -36.30
C ARG A 219 47.24 3.26 -36.68
N ASP A 220 47.55 2.02 -37.06
CA ASP A 220 48.78 1.71 -37.79
C ASP A 220 48.75 2.41 -39.16
N PRO A 221 49.77 3.22 -39.50
CA PRO A 221 49.83 3.89 -40.79
C PRO A 221 50.48 3.09 -41.92
N ASP A 222 50.86 1.81 -41.72
CA ASP A 222 51.53 1.01 -42.76
C ASP A 222 51.04 -0.46 -42.79
N ALA A 223 49.84 -0.69 -43.33
CA ALA A 223 49.35 -2.01 -43.73
C ALA A 223 48.60 -1.94 -45.07
#